data_AF-A0A1H4H865-F1
#
_entry.id   AF-A0A1H4H865-F1
#
_cell.length_a   1.000
_cell.length_b   1.000
_cell.length_c   1.000
_cell.angle_alpha   90.00
_cell.angle_beta   90.00
_cell.angle_gamma   90.00
#
_symmetry.space_group_name_H-M   'P 1'
#
loop_
_entity.id
_entity.type
_entity.pdbx_description
1 polymer ?
#
loop_
_entity_poly.entity_id
_entity_poly.type
_entity_poly.pdbx_seq_one_letter_code
_entity_poly.pdbx_strand_id
1 'polypeptide(L)' 'MADVLICTDWNATAATCDSVTLVPNVYLFSSGSVQQIDLLLNGGFDPQAFGIGFVGFMSLFAIGLATGLVVSQLRKIR' A
#
# COMPACT_ATOMS: atom_id res chain seq x y z
N MET A 1 4.94 17.38 13.37
CA MET A 1 3.71 17.57 14.17
C MET A 1 3.17 18.94 13.80
N ALA A 2 1.91 19.00 13.37
CA ALA A 2 1.29 20.24 12.92
C ALA A 2 0.02 20.48 13.75
N ASP A 3 -0.29 21.75 13.97
CA ASP A 3 -1.53 22.17 14.62
C ASP A 3 -2.56 22.41 13.52
N VAL A 4 -3.74 21.81 13.68
CA VAL A 4 -4.77 21.79 12.64
C VAL A 4 -6.06 22.32 13.24
N LEU A 5 -6.73 23.21 12.51
CA LEU A 5 -8.10 23.59 12.85
C LEU A 5 -9.06 22.53 12.30
N ILE A 6 -9.83 21.93 13.20
CA ILE A 6 -10.83 20.93 12.86
C ILE A 6 -12.21 21.54 13.10
N CYS A 7 -13.13 21.33 12.16
CA CYS A 7 -14.52 21.69 12.33
C CYS A 7 -15.19 20.72 13.32
N THR A 8 -15.73 21.24 14.41
CA THR A 8 -16.44 20.43 15.43
C THR A 8 -17.95 20.48 15.26
N ASP A 9 -18.47 21.56 14.68
CA ASP A 9 -19.90 21.70 14.43
C ASP A 9 -20.14 22.17 13.00
N TRP A 10 -20.76 21.29 12.21
CA TRP A 10 -20.97 21.47 10.77
C TRP A 10 -22.42 21.81 10.47
N ASN A 11 -22.64 22.97 9.86
CA ASN A 11 -23.96 23.38 9.41
C ASN A 11 -24.21 22.89 7.98
N ALA A 12 -24.93 21.77 7.86
CA ALA A 12 -25.24 21.16 6.56
C ALA A 12 -26.08 22.06 5.64
N THR A 13 -26.80 23.04 6.21
CA THR A 13 -27.72 23.91 5.46
C THR A 13 -26.99 25.06 4.77
N ALA A 14 -26.03 25.66 5.47
CA ALA A 14 -25.22 26.76 4.96
C ALA A 14 -23.88 26.30 4.35
N ALA A 15 -23.54 25.01 4.50
CA ALA A 15 -22.22 24.46 4.18
C ALA A 15 -21.07 25.23 4.85
N THR A 16 -21.32 25.75 6.05
CA THR A 16 -20.35 26.49 6.88
C THR A 16 -20.01 25.69 8.12
N CYS A 17 -18.79 25.93 8.62
CA CYS A 17 -18.38 25.43 9.93
C CYS A 17 -18.64 26.50 10.98
N ASP A 18 -19.52 26.21 11.95
CA ASP A 18 -19.95 27.19 12.95
C ASP A 18 -19.03 27.18 14.19
N SER A 19 -18.31 26.09 14.43
CA SER A 19 -17.27 26.03 15.47
C SER A 19 -16.02 25.27 15.02
N VAL A 20 -14.85 25.86 15.29
CA VAL A 20 -13.54 25.28 15.02
C VAL A 20 -12.75 25.15 16.30
N THR A 21 -12.03 24.03 16.45
CA THR A 21 -11.09 23.82 17.55
C THR A 21 -9.70 23.56 16.99
N LEU A 22 -8.70 24.17 17.64
CA LEU A 22 -7.31 23.91 17.33
C LEU A 22 -6.89 22.63 18.05
N VAL A 23 -6.55 21.59 17.30
CA VAL A 23 -6.02 20.36 17.87
C VAL A 23 -4.52 20.32 17.63
N PRO A 24 -3.71 20.43 18.70
CA PRO A 24 -2.27 20.39 18.56
C PRO A 24 -1.76 18.97 18.39
N ASN A 25 -0.63 18.80 17.71
CA ASN A 25 0.08 17.52 17.56
C ASN A 25 -0.72 16.39 16.88
N VAL A 26 -1.43 16.69 15.80
CA VAL A 26 -2.15 15.66 15.04
C VAL A 26 -1.28 15.08 13.93
N TYR A 27 -1.39 13.76 13.72
CA TYR A 27 -0.87 13.08 12.53
C TYR A 27 -1.90 13.20 11.40
N LEU A 28 -1.65 14.12 10.48
CA LEU A 28 -2.42 14.21 9.24
C LEU A 28 -1.89 13.20 8.25
N PHE A 29 -2.74 12.26 7.87
CA PHE A 29 -2.47 11.39 6.74
C PHE A 29 -3.01 12.04 5.47
N SER A 30 -2.24 11.94 4.38
CA SER A 30 -2.71 12.39 3.06
C SER A 30 -3.91 11.54 2.64
N SER A 31 -4.90 12.14 1.99
CA SER A 31 -6.08 11.42 1.47
C SER A 31 -5.73 10.32 0.48
N GLY A 32 -4.52 10.33 -0.11
CA GLY A 32 -4.00 9.24 -0.94
C GLY A 32 -3.46 8.04 -0.16
N SER A 33 -3.32 8.15 1.18
CA SER A 33 -2.78 7.09 2.04
C SER A 33 -3.83 6.31 2.84
N VAL A 34 -5.11 6.65 2.64
CA VAL A 34 -6.23 6.09 3.41
C VAL A 34 -6.32 4.58 3.23
N GLN A 35 -6.14 4.05 2.01
CA GLN A 35 -6.16 2.60 1.79
C GLN A 35 -5.01 1.85 2.49
N GLN A 36 -3.81 2.44 2.56
CA GLN A 36 -2.66 1.81 3.20
C GLN A 36 -2.81 1.80 4.72
N ILE A 37 -3.42 2.85 5.27
CA ILE A 37 -3.72 2.99 6.69
C ILE A 37 -4.85 2.02 7.09
N ASP A 38 -5.89 1.91 6.27
CA ASP A 38 -6.97 0.95 6.48
C ASP A 38 -6.44 -0.49 6.49
N LEU A 39 -5.56 -0.84 5.56
CA LEU A 39 -4.83 -2.11 5.57
C LEU A 39 -4.01 -2.34 6.85
N LEU A 40 -3.36 -1.30 7.36
CA LEU A 40 -2.52 -1.36 8.55
C LEU A 40 -3.35 -1.54 9.84
N LEU A 41 -4.52 -0.90 9.91
CA LEU A 41 -5.37 -0.86 11.11
C LEU A 41 -6.36 -2.03 11.18
N ASN A 42 -6.96 -2.40 10.05
CA ASN A 42 -8.01 -3.42 10.01
C ASN A 42 -7.49 -4.77 9.49
N GLY A 43 -6.26 -4.81 9.00
CA GLY A 43 -5.70 -5.99 8.34
C GLY A 43 -6.32 -6.17 6.95
N GLY A 44 -5.49 -6.27 5.93
CA GLY A 44 -5.96 -6.43 4.56
C GLY A 44 -4.89 -6.91 3.62
N PHE A 45 -5.29 -7.20 2.39
CA PHE A 45 -4.39 -7.64 1.34
C PHE A 45 -3.82 -6.42 0.61
N ASP A 46 -2.49 -6.27 0.59
CA ASP A 46 -1.78 -5.25 -0.18
C ASP A 46 -1.45 -5.77 -1.59
N PRO A 47 -2.14 -5.29 -2.64
CA PRO A 47 -1.88 -5.71 -4.01
C PRO A 47 -0.46 -5.37 -4.47
N GLN A 48 0.14 -4.30 -3.94
CA GLN A 48 1.49 -3.88 -4.32
C GLN A 48 2.53 -4.82 -3.71
N ALA A 49 2.45 -5.09 -2.41
CA ALA A 49 3.34 -6.06 -1.76
C ALA A 49 3.20 -7.46 -2.38
N PHE A 50 1.98 -7.89 -2.68
CA PHE A 50 1.76 -9.15 -3.39
C PHE A 50 2.40 -9.15 -4.78
N GLY A 51 2.25 -8.06 -5.55
CA GLY A 51 2.84 -7.93 -6.88
C GLY A 51 4.37 -8.09 -6.86
N ILE A 52 5.03 -7.47 -5.88
CA ILE A 52 6.49 -7.60 -5.69
C ILE A 52 6.88 -9.06 -5.40
N GLY A 53 6.18 -9.72 -4.47
CA GLY A 53 6.42 -11.12 -4.13
C GLY A 53 6.19 -12.07 -5.31
N PHE A 54 5.11 -11.86 -6.06
CA PHE A 54 4.75 -12.67 -7.21
C PHE A 54 5.77 -12.56 -8.35
N VAL A 55 6.20 -11.34 -8.68
CA VAL A 55 7.24 -11.12 -9.71
C VAL A 55 8.56 -11.76 -9.29
N GLY A 56 8.95 -11.61 -8.03
CA GLY A 56 10.13 -12.29 -7.47
C GLY A 56 10.06 -13.80 -7.65
N PHE A 57 8.94 -14.42 -7.23
CA PHE A 57 8.73 -15.85 -7.40
C PHE A 57 8.77 -16.30 -8.86
N MET A 58 8.09 -15.60 -9.77
CA MET A 58 8.08 -15.92 -11.19
C MET A 58 9.48 -15.80 -11.84
N SER A 59 10.28 -14.82 -11.42
CA SER A 59 11.66 -14.67 -11.91
C SER A 59 12.55 -15.85 -11.51
N LEU A 60 12.47 -16.29 -10.25
CA LEU A 60 13.21 -17.46 -9.76
C LEU A 60 12.76 -18.74 -10.46
N PHE A 61 11.45 -18.88 -10.66
CA PHE A 61 10.89 -19.99 -11.43
C PHE A 61 11.44 -20.02 -12.87
N ALA A 62 11.45 -18.88 -13.56
CA ALA A 62 11.97 -18.78 -14.93
C ALA A 62 13.46 -19.14 -15.00
N ILE A 63 14.28 -18.68 -14.05
CA ILE A 63 15.70 -19.01 -13.97
C ILE A 63 15.91 -20.51 -13.72
N GLY A 64 15.15 -21.09 -12.78
CA GLY A 64 15.19 -22.52 -12.49
C GLY A 64 14.79 -23.37 -13.71
N LEU A 65 13.76 -22.95 -14.43
CA LEU A 65 13.32 -23.63 -15.65
C LEU A 65 14.38 -23.54 -16.75
N ALA A 66 14.93 -22.34 -16.99
CA ALA A 66 15.97 -22.13 -18.00
C ALA A 66 17.24 -22.96 -17.71
N THR A 67 17.70 -22.94 -16.47
CA THR A 67 18.86 -23.75 -16.04
C THR A 67 18.60 -25.25 -16.18
N GLY A 68 17.43 -25.73 -15.77
CA GLY A 68 17.02 -27.12 -15.96
C GLY A 68 16.97 -27.54 -17.43
N LEU A 69 16.48 -26.67 -18.32
CA LEU A 69 16.50 -26.93 -19.76
C LEU A 69 17.91 -27.02 -20.31
N VAL A 70 18.80 -26.09 -19.96
CA VAL A 70 20.21 -26.13 -20.40
C VAL A 70 20.88 -27.43 -19.96
N VAL A 71 20.72 -27.82 -18.70
CA VAL A 71 21.28 -29.09 -18.17
C VAL A 71 20.71 -30.30 -18.91
N SER A 72 19.41 -30.31 -19.20
CA SER A 72 18.76 -31.38 -19.96
C SER A 72 19.35 -31.53 -21.37
N GLN A 73 19.61 -30.42 -22.06
CA GLN A 73 20.19 -30.44 -23.39
C GLN A 73 21.68 -30.85 -23.36
N LEU A 74 22.45 -30.40 -22.37
CA LEU A 74 23.84 -30.84 -22.18
C LEU A 74 23.92 -32.35 -21.94
N ARG A 75 22.96 -32.93 -21.19
CA ARG A 75 22.90 -34.37 -20.94
C ARG A 75 22.62 -35.19 -22.21
N LYS A 76 21.92 -34.62 -23.20
CA LYS A 76 21.62 -35.32 -24.47
C LYS A 76 22.78 -35.28 -25.47
N ILE A 77 23.71 -34.34 -25.32
CA ILE A 77 24.87 -34.17 -26.20
C ILE A 77 26.02 -35.10 -25.77
N ARG A 78 26.03 -35.54 -24.51
CA ARG A 78 26.98 -36.53 -23.96
C ARG A 78 26.45 -37.95 -24.17
#